data_AF-A0AAV4ELD3-F1
#
_entry.id   AF-A0AAV4ELD3-F1
#
_cell.length_a   1.000
_cell.length_b   1.000
_cell.length_c   1.000
_cell.angle_alpha   90.00
_cell.angle_beta   90.00
_cell.angle_gamma   90.00
#
_symmetry.space_group_name_H-M   'P 1'
#
loop_
_entity.id
_entity.type
_entity.pdbx_description
1 polymer ?
#
loop_
_entity_poly.entity_id
_entity_poly.type
_entity_poly.pdbx_seq_one_letter_code
_entity_poly.pdbx_strand_id
1 'polypeptide(L)'
;MVFINTIIIIIIIIIIIIIITTTTTTTTHQFIVPVMSLLTHTSPSSQCPVSVAWSSWCYQCGSRDVPCSLLDLLTGQPTPCSPGLDFCITHVTQNAGTRHVIKSCVDRPMCQQKWYEESSDLTECLTFDPRDTRLDLECYFCCRGDNCNRGLKPEVESLYEPN
;
A
#
# COMPACT_ATOMS: atom_id res chain seq x y z
N MET A 1 27.96 -8.13 43.77
CA MET A 1 26.86 -8.47 42.85
C MET A 1 25.67 -7.50 42.88
N VAL A 2 25.69 -6.41 43.68
CA VAL A 2 24.58 -5.43 43.76
C VAL A 2 24.77 -4.25 42.81
N PHE A 3 26.02 -3.88 42.51
CA PHE A 3 26.35 -2.71 41.68
C PHE A 3 26.00 -2.84 40.20
N ILE A 4 25.98 -4.05 39.64
CA ILE A 4 25.67 -4.29 38.22
C ILE A 4 24.19 -4.05 37.94
N ASN A 5 23.30 -4.42 38.87
CA ASN A 5 21.86 -4.23 38.71
C ASN A 5 21.47 -2.74 38.72
N THR A 6 22.16 -1.92 39.51
CA THR A 6 21.89 -0.47 39.56
C THR A 6 22.28 0.22 38.24
N ILE A 7 23.39 -0.19 37.62
CA ILE A 7 23.85 0.38 36.34
C ILE A 7 22.88 0.01 35.21
N ILE A 8 22.39 -1.23 35.16
CA ILE A 8 21.42 -1.67 34.14
C ILE A 8 20.11 -0.90 34.25
N ILE A 9 19.60 -0.67 35.47
CA ILE A 9 18.37 0.10 35.69
C ILE A 9 18.54 1.56 35.24
N ILE A 10 19.69 2.18 35.50
CA ILE A 10 19.98 3.56 35.06
C ILE A 10 20.03 3.65 33.53
N ILE A 11 20.63 2.67 32.85
CA ILE A 11 20.71 2.64 31.37
C ILE A 11 19.31 2.51 30.76
N ILE A 12 18.44 1.66 31.32
CA ILE A 12 17.07 1.48 30.84
C ILE A 12 16.25 2.77 30.99
N ILE A 13 16.40 3.48 32.12
CA ILE A 13 15.71 4.77 32.35
C ILE A 13 16.19 5.83 31.35
N ILE A 14 17.49 5.90 31.05
CA ILE A 14 18.05 6.86 30.07
C ILE A 14 17.50 6.56 28.66
N ILE A 15 17.43 5.29 28.26
CA ILE A 15 16.88 4.90 26.94
C ILE A 15 15.40 5.30 26.83
N ILE A 16 14.61 5.10 27.88
CA ILE A 16 13.19 5.49 27.90
C ILE A 16 13.04 7.01 27.78
N ILE A 17 13.88 7.81 28.44
CA ILE A 17 13.83 9.29 28.35
C ILE A 17 14.17 9.78 26.93
N ILE A 18 15.11 9.13 26.23
CA ILE A 18 15.49 9.49 24.85
C ILE A 18 14.34 9.20 23.87
N ILE A 19 13.55 8.14 24.09
CA ILE A 19 12.42 7.79 23.19
C ILE A 19 11.26 8.79 23.32
N ILE A 20 11.07 9.44 24.48
CA ILE A 20 9.92 10.34 24.71
C ILE A 20 10.15 11.76 24.14
N THR A 21 11.38 12.11 23.75
CA THR A 21 11.74 13.49 23.35
C THR A 21 11.71 13.78 21.84
N THR A 22 11.31 12.83 20.99
CA THR A 22 11.10 13.10 19.56
C THR A 22 9.74 13.76 19.34
N THR A 23 9.64 15.05 19.68
CA THR A 23 8.52 15.92 19.30
C THR A 23 8.64 16.31 17.83
N THR A 24 7.67 15.89 17.03
CA THR A 24 7.49 16.30 15.63
C THR A 24 7.18 17.80 15.58
N THR A 25 8.07 18.56 14.94
CA THR A 25 7.89 19.98 14.62
C THR A 25 7.03 20.12 13.37
N THR A 26 5.73 20.37 13.56
CA THR A 26 4.81 20.71 12.46
C THR A 26 5.06 22.16 12.03
N THR A 27 5.75 22.35 10.91
CA THR A 27 6.00 23.66 10.32
C THR A 27 4.79 24.09 9.50
N THR A 28 3.98 25.00 10.03
CA THR A 28 2.87 25.63 9.32
C THR A 28 3.41 26.77 8.45
N HIS A 29 3.63 26.50 7.16
CA HIS A 29 4.04 27.53 6.20
C HIS A 29 2.79 28.30 5.74
N GLN A 30 2.57 29.51 6.27
CA GLN A 30 1.52 30.42 5.80
C GLN A 30 1.95 31.01 4.45
N PHE A 31 1.26 30.63 3.38
CA PHE A 31 1.43 31.22 2.05
C PHE A 31 0.46 32.39 1.89
N ILE A 32 0.99 33.61 1.89
CA ILE A 32 0.26 34.83 1.55
C ILE A 32 0.16 34.87 0.02
N VAL A 33 -1.05 34.67 -0.52
CA VAL A 33 -1.31 34.87 -1.95
C VAL A 33 -1.70 36.33 -2.23
N PRO A 34 -1.04 37.03 -3.16
CA PRO A 34 -1.45 38.35 -3.59
C PRO A 34 -2.68 38.27 -4.49
N VAL A 35 -3.69 39.09 -4.19
CA VAL A 35 -4.84 39.38 -5.05
C VAL A 35 -4.36 40.18 -6.25
N MET A 36 -4.61 39.66 -7.46
CA MET A 36 -4.41 40.40 -8.70
C MET A 36 -5.67 40.30 -9.56
N SER A 37 -6.25 41.46 -9.85
CA SER A 37 -7.50 41.62 -10.58
C SER A 37 -7.34 41.39 -12.09
N LEU A 38 -8.26 40.58 -12.62
CA LEU A 38 -8.98 40.65 -13.90
C LEU A 38 -8.26 41.17 -15.16
N LEU A 39 -8.05 40.27 -16.13
CA LEU A 39 -8.45 40.48 -17.54
C LEU A 39 -8.89 39.14 -18.16
N THR A 40 -10.16 39.04 -18.54
CA THR A 40 -10.72 37.95 -19.35
C THR A 40 -10.17 38.06 -20.77
N HIS A 41 -9.22 37.19 -21.11
CA HIS A 41 -8.79 36.96 -22.49
C HIS A 41 -9.26 35.56 -22.91
N THR A 42 -10.37 35.52 -23.64
CA THR A 42 -10.90 34.30 -24.26
C THR A 42 -9.99 33.92 -25.42
N SER A 43 -8.98 33.10 -25.14
CA SER A 43 -8.19 32.44 -26.17
C SER A 43 -8.82 31.08 -26.49
N PRO A 44 -9.01 30.71 -27.77
CA PRO A 44 -9.50 29.39 -28.14
C PRO A 44 -8.38 28.38 -27.84
N SER A 45 -8.45 27.77 -26.66
CA SER A 45 -7.59 26.66 -26.29
C SER A 45 -7.79 25.51 -27.28
N SER A 46 -6.77 25.32 -28.11
CA SER A 46 -6.57 24.13 -28.90
C SER A 46 -6.63 22.94 -27.96
N GLN A 47 -7.70 22.15 -28.09
CA GLN A 47 -7.90 20.91 -27.35
C GLN A 47 -6.71 19.99 -27.61
N CYS A 48 -5.79 19.90 -26.65
CA CYS A 48 -4.90 18.76 -26.57
C CYS A 48 -5.81 17.55 -26.29
N PRO A 49 -5.68 16.43 -27.01
CA PRO A 49 -6.45 15.24 -26.69
C PRO A 49 -6.10 14.86 -25.24
N VAL A 50 -7.08 15.01 -24.35
CA VAL A 50 -7.03 14.46 -23.00
C VAL A 50 -6.81 12.96 -23.22
N SER A 51 -5.60 12.49 -22.96
CA SER A 51 -5.30 11.06 -22.99
C SER A 51 -6.32 10.40 -22.09
N VAL A 52 -7.22 9.62 -22.66
CA VAL A 52 -8.20 8.84 -21.93
C VAL A 52 -7.41 8.04 -20.91
N ALA A 53 -7.49 8.44 -19.64
CA ALA A 53 -6.81 7.73 -18.56
C ALA A 53 -7.36 6.31 -18.58
N TRP A 54 -6.50 5.35 -18.86
CA TRP A 54 -6.88 3.95 -18.95
C TRP A 54 -7.30 3.54 -17.54
N SER A 55 -8.59 3.30 -17.33
CA SER A 55 -9.08 2.74 -16.07
C SER A 55 -8.74 1.25 -16.08
N SER A 56 -7.76 0.85 -15.27
CA SER A 56 -7.60 -0.56 -14.90
C SER A 56 -8.85 -1.04 -14.15
N TRP A 57 -9.08 -2.34 -14.16
CA TRP A 57 -10.15 -2.99 -13.38
C TRP A 57 -9.54 -3.94 -12.36
N CYS A 58 -9.87 -3.75 -11.09
CA CYS A 58 -9.32 -4.57 -10.01
C CYS A 58 -10.45 -5.08 -9.12
N TYR A 59 -10.24 -6.24 -8.50
CA TYR A 59 -11.00 -6.63 -7.33
C TYR A 59 -10.64 -5.68 -6.18
N GLN A 60 -11.65 -5.16 -5.49
CA GLN A 60 -11.48 -4.19 -4.42
C GLN A 60 -12.34 -4.61 -3.22
N CYS A 61 -11.71 -4.86 -2.07
CA CYS A 61 -12.40 -5.21 -0.83
C CYS A 61 -11.49 -5.02 0.38
N GLY A 62 -12.12 -4.84 1.54
CA GLY A 62 -11.43 -4.68 2.81
C GLY A 62 -10.66 -3.36 2.96
N SER A 63 -10.07 -3.20 4.13
CA SER A 63 -9.25 -2.10 4.59
C SER A 63 -8.31 -2.62 5.68
N ARG A 64 -7.40 -1.77 6.18
CA ARG A 64 -6.47 -2.13 7.26
C ARG A 64 -7.18 -2.71 8.50
N ASP A 65 -8.35 -2.18 8.83
CA ASP A 65 -9.08 -2.56 10.05
C ASP A 65 -10.12 -3.65 9.80
N VAL A 66 -10.58 -3.81 8.56
CA VAL A 66 -11.65 -4.74 8.18
C VAL A 66 -11.22 -5.51 6.93
N PRO A 67 -10.82 -6.80 7.04
CA PRO A 67 -10.41 -7.58 5.87
C PRO A 67 -11.59 -7.84 4.92
N CYS A 68 -11.30 -8.28 3.71
CA CYS A 68 -12.32 -8.81 2.80
C CYS A 68 -13.10 -9.93 3.48
N SER A 69 -14.43 -9.93 3.33
CA SER A 69 -15.25 -11.03 3.79
C SER A 69 -15.06 -12.26 2.90
N LEU A 70 -15.46 -13.44 3.39
CA LEU A 70 -15.45 -14.65 2.56
C LEU A 70 -16.31 -14.50 1.31
N LEU A 71 -17.43 -13.77 1.40
CA LEU A 71 -18.30 -13.52 0.26
C LEU A 71 -17.59 -12.65 -0.80
N ASP A 72 -16.89 -11.60 -0.38
CA ASP A 72 -16.12 -10.74 -1.29
C ASP A 72 -15.05 -11.53 -2.05
N LEU A 73 -14.35 -12.43 -1.36
CA LEU A 73 -13.31 -13.26 -1.95
C LEU A 73 -13.84 -14.33 -2.92
N LEU A 74 -15.09 -14.78 -2.75
CA LEU A 74 -15.69 -15.84 -3.58
C LEU A 74 -16.51 -15.28 -4.75
N THR A 75 -17.24 -14.19 -4.53
CA THR A 75 -18.23 -13.67 -5.48
C THR A 75 -18.03 -12.21 -5.85
N GLY A 76 -16.98 -11.55 -5.32
CA GLY A 76 -16.66 -10.18 -5.67
C GLY A 76 -16.54 -9.99 -7.18
N GLN A 77 -16.85 -8.79 -7.64
CA GLN A 77 -16.65 -8.39 -9.03
C GLN A 77 -15.61 -7.27 -9.07
N PRO A 78 -14.78 -7.23 -10.12
CA PRO A 78 -13.84 -6.15 -10.30
C PRO A 78 -14.58 -4.83 -10.56
N THR A 79 -14.05 -3.74 -10.04
CA THR A 79 -14.57 -2.39 -10.22
C THR A 79 -13.51 -1.51 -10.86
N PRO A 80 -13.90 -0.50 -11.66
CA PRO A 80 -12.97 0.40 -12.31
C PRO A 80 -12.14 1.17 -11.28
N CYS A 81 -10.86 1.34 -11.58
CA CYS A 81 -9.94 2.12 -10.77
C CYS A 81 -10.04 3.62 -11.08
N SER A 82 -9.77 4.44 -10.07
CA SER A 82 -9.67 5.88 -10.27
C SER A 82 -8.46 6.23 -11.15
N PRO A 83 -8.49 7.37 -11.87
CA PRO A 83 -7.37 7.79 -12.71
C PRO A 83 -6.04 7.83 -11.94
N GLY A 84 -4.99 7.25 -12.54
CA GLY A 84 -3.65 7.17 -11.94
C GLY A 84 -3.40 5.93 -11.07
N LEU A 85 -4.43 5.11 -10.82
CA LEU A 85 -4.32 3.84 -10.10
C LEU A 85 -4.28 2.65 -11.07
N ASP A 86 -3.22 2.58 -11.88
CA ASP A 86 -3.14 1.67 -13.04
C ASP A 86 -2.82 0.21 -12.67
N PHE A 87 -2.68 -0.11 -11.38
CA PHE A 87 -2.28 -1.43 -10.89
C PHE A 87 -3.24 -1.97 -9.85
N CYS A 88 -3.25 -3.29 -9.68
CA CYS A 88 -4.00 -3.95 -8.63
C CYS A 88 -3.04 -4.50 -7.57
N ILE A 89 -3.43 -4.47 -6.30
CA ILE A 89 -2.68 -5.11 -5.22
C ILE A 89 -3.56 -6.11 -4.47
N THR A 90 -2.96 -7.20 -4.02
CA THR A 90 -3.51 -8.06 -2.96
C THR A 90 -2.54 -8.05 -1.79
N HIS A 91 -3.02 -7.68 -0.61
CA HIS A 91 -2.27 -7.79 0.64
C HIS A 91 -2.81 -8.98 1.42
N VAL A 92 -1.92 -9.90 1.77
CA VAL A 92 -2.22 -11.11 2.53
C VAL A 92 -1.43 -11.06 3.83
N THR A 93 -2.14 -11.08 4.96
CA THR A 93 -1.54 -11.26 6.27
C THR A 93 -2.00 -12.59 6.83
N GLN A 94 -1.08 -13.36 7.39
CA GLN A 94 -1.37 -14.61 8.06
C GLN A 94 -0.72 -14.59 9.45
N ASN A 95 -1.53 -14.83 10.48
CA ASN A 95 -1.05 -14.89 11.85
C ASN A 95 -1.83 -15.96 12.63
N ALA A 96 -1.12 -16.88 13.27
CA ALA A 96 -1.69 -17.91 14.13
C ALA A 96 -2.84 -18.70 13.47
N GLY A 97 -2.69 -19.06 12.20
CA GLY A 97 -3.71 -19.79 11.44
C GLY A 97 -4.84 -18.94 10.86
N THR A 98 -4.90 -17.66 11.19
CA THR A 98 -5.90 -16.72 10.67
C THR A 98 -5.33 -15.94 9.50
N ARG A 99 -6.09 -15.82 8.42
CA ARG A 99 -5.71 -15.05 7.23
C ARG A 99 -6.60 -13.84 7.03
N HIS A 100 -5.98 -12.71 6.76
CA HIS A 100 -6.61 -11.47 6.34
C HIS A 100 -6.16 -11.14 4.92
N VAL A 101 -7.11 -10.66 4.12
CA VAL A 101 -6.88 -10.29 2.73
C VAL A 101 -7.48 -8.92 2.49
N ILE A 102 -6.73 -8.05 1.81
CA ILE A 102 -7.20 -6.76 1.33
C ILE A 102 -6.87 -6.69 -0.16
N LYS A 103 -7.79 -6.12 -0.95
CA LYS A 103 -7.61 -5.92 -2.39
C LYS A 103 -7.95 -4.48 -2.75
N SER A 104 -7.13 -3.84 -3.58
CA SER A 104 -7.37 -2.45 -4.00
C SER A 104 -6.69 -2.12 -5.33
N CYS A 105 -7.10 -1.00 -5.92
CA CYS A 105 -6.33 -0.32 -6.96
C CYS A 105 -5.22 0.51 -6.31
N VAL A 106 -4.05 0.57 -6.95
CA VAL A 106 -2.89 1.31 -6.47
C VAL A 106 -2.12 1.95 -7.62
N ASP A 107 -1.27 2.91 -7.28
CA ASP A 107 -0.35 3.55 -8.22
C ASP A 107 0.99 2.79 -8.31
N ARG A 108 1.85 3.23 -9.23
CA ARG A 108 3.19 2.65 -9.42
C ARG A 108 4.07 2.75 -8.17
N PRO A 109 4.19 3.90 -7.47
CA PRO A 109 5.00 4.00 -6.25
C PRO A 109 4.61 2.97 -5.18
N MET A 110 3.32 2.72 -4.99
CA MET A 110 2.86 1.70 -4.05
C MET A 110 3.32 0.29 -4.45
N CYS A 111 3.25 -0.06 -5.73
CA CYS A 111 3.74 -1.35 -6.22
C CYS A 111 5.25 -1.52 -6.08
N GLN A 112 6.00 -0.44 -6.36
CA GLN A 112 7.43 -0.41 -6.15
C GLN A 112 7.77 -0.69 -4.68
N GLN A 113 7.16 0.04 -3.75
CA GLN A 113 7.45 -0.11 -2.34
C GLN A 113 6.95 -1.45 -1.78
N LYS A 114 5.65 -1.74 -1.92
CA LYS A 114 5.02 -2.85 -1.20
C LYS A 114 5.31 -4.20 -1.81
N TRP A 115 5.26 -4.31 -3.13
CA TRP A 115 5.56 -5.57 -3.79
C TRP A 115 7.06 -5.73 -4.00
N TYR A 116 7.68 -4.84 -4.77
CA TYR A 116 9.06 -5.06 -5.22
C TYR A 116 10.10 -4.91 -4.10
N GLU A 117 9.97 -3.91 -3.22
CA GLU A 117 10.97 -3.71 -2.16
C GLU A 117 10.69 -4.54 -0.90
N GLU A 118 9.41 -4.75 -0.54
CA GLU A 118 9.04 -5.40 0.71
C GLU A 118 8.69 -6.90 0.57
N SER A 119 8.24 -7.38 -0.60
CA SER A 119 7.66 -8.74 -0.72
C SER A 119 8.25 -9.65 -1.79
N SER A 120 8.76 -9.11 -2.91
CA SER A 120 9.12 -9.94 -4.08
C SER A 120 10.29 -10.87 -3.83
N ASP A 121 11.15 -10.54 -2.86
CA ASP A 121 12.34 -11.33 -2.53
C ASP A 121 12.13 -12.25 -1.32
N LEU A 122 10.96 -12.16 -0.67
CA LEU A 122 10.61 -13.03 0.45
C LEU A 122 10.22 -14.42 -0.06
N THR A 123 10.93 -15.44 0.42
CA THR A 123 10.72 -16.83 -0.03
C THR A 123 9.29 -17.28 0.23
N GLU A 124 8.73 -16.95 1.40
CA GLU A 124 7.37 -17.25 1.80
C GLU A 124 6.31 -16.63 0.87
N CYS A 125 6.59 -15.46 0.28
CA CYS A 125 5.69 -14.81 -0.67
C CYS A 125 5.83 -15.40 -2.08
N LEU A 126 7.06 -15.74 -2.48
CA LEU A 126 7.35 -16.41 -3.75
C LEU A 126 6.75 -17.83 -3.80
N THR A 127 6.82 -18.58 -2.71
CA THR A 127 6.26 -19.94 -2.61
C THR A 127 4.89 -19.97 -1.94
N PHE A 128 4.19 -18.83 -1.89
CA PHE A 128 2.90 -18.70 -1.21
C PHE A 128 1.90 -19.77 -1.70
N ASP A 129 1.46 -20.62 -0.77
CA ASP A 129 0.38 -21.57 -0.99
C ASP A 129 -0.88 -21.07 -0.25
N PRO A 130 -1.97 -20.76 -0.95
CA PRO A 130 -3.22 -20.35 -0.32
C PRO A 130 -3.82 -21.43 0.61
N ARG A 131 -3.34 -22.68 0.59
CA ARG A 131 -3.80 -23.74 1.49
C ARG A 131 -2.98 -23.84 2.77
N ASP A 132 -1.78 -23.27 2.82
CA ASP A 132 -0.93 -23.30 4.01
C ASP A 132 -1.24 -22.11 4.92
N THR A 133 -1.88 -22.38 6.06
CA THR A 133 -2.19 -21.37 7.09
C THR A 133 -1.21 -21.38 8.27
N ARG A 134 -0.18 -22.24 8.24
CA ARG A 134 0.68 -22.50 9.42
C ARG A 134 1.78 -21.46 9.62
N LEU A 135 2.21 -20.81 8.54
CA LEU A 135 3.28 -19.81 8.58
C LEU A 135 2.70 -18.43 8.88
N ASP A 136 3.32 -17.70 9.79
CA ASP A 136 3.03 -16.28 9.92
C ASP A 136 3.74 -15.55 8.77
N LEU A 137 2.99 -14.75 8.00
CA LEU A 137 3.53 -14.01 6.86
C LEU A 137 2.77 -12.73 6.60
N GLU A 138 3.43 -11.81 5.92
CA GLU A 138 2.84 -10.61 5.36
C GLU A 138 3.36 -10.43 3.94
N CYS A 139 2.48 -10.62 2.96
CA CYS A 139 2.85 -10.54 1.55
C CYS A 139 1.96 -9.51 0.85
N TYR A 140 2.59 -8.67 0.05
CA TYR A 140 1.91 -7.83 -0.92
C TYR A 140 2.12 -8.46 -2.30
N PHE A 141 1.13 -8.40 -3.18
CA PHE A 141 1.26 -8.86 -4.56
C PHE A 141 0.66 -7.80 -5.48
N CYS A 142 1.52 -7.02 -6.12
CA CYS A 142 1.08 -6.07 -7.13
C CYS A 142 1.13 -6.69 -8.53
N CYS A 143 0.10 -6.43 -9.33
CA CYS A 143 0.02 -6.89 -10.71
C CYS A 143 -0.55 -5.80 -11.63
N ARG A 144 -0.33 -6.00 -12.93
CA ARG A 144 -0.82 -5.14 -14.02
C ARG A 144 -1.82 -5.90 -14.88
N GLY A 145 -2.79 -5.15 -15.41
CA GLY A 145 -3.82 -5.66 -16.30
C GLY A 145 -5.15 -5.85 -15.60
N ASP A 146 -6.22 -5.89 -16.39
CA ASP A 146 -7.56 -6.01 -15.86
C ASP A 146 -7.74 -7.34 -15.13
N ASN A 147 -8.30 -7.27 -13.94
CA ASN A 147 -8.69 -8.39 -13.10
C ASN A 147 -7.50 -9.26 -12.64
N CYS A 148 -6.26 -8.77 -12.75
CA CYS A 148 -5.06 -9.55 -12.45
C CYS A 148 -5.02 -10.03 -10.98
N ASN A 149 -5.64 -9.28 -10.07
CA ASN A 149 -5.71 -9.63 -8.64
C ASN A 149 -6.94 -10.50 -8.29
N ARG A 150 -7.48 -11.28 -9.24
CA ARG A 150 -8.58 -12.23 -8.97
C ARG A 150 -8.21 -13.28 -7.93
N GLY A 151 -7.02 -13.86 -8.04
CA GLY A 151 -6.49 -14.82 -7.05
C GLY A 151 -5.92 -14.14 -5.81
N LEU A 152 -5.51 -14.92 -4.80
CA LEU A 152 -4.75 -14.37 -3.66
C LEU A 152 -3.33 -13.96 -4.09
N LYS A 153 -2.72 -14.76 -4.95
CA LYS A 153 -1.48 -14.44 -5.66
C LYS A 153 -1.81 -14.32 -7.15
N PRO A 154 -1.46 -13.21 -7.82
CA PRO A 154 -1.60 -13.04 -9.27
C PRO A 154 -0.78 -14.04 -10.08
N GLU A 155 -1.08 -14.15 -11.37
CA GLU A 155 -0.26 -14.92 -12.31
C GLU A 155 1.11 -14.25 -12.47
N VAL A 156 2.17 -15.06 -12.63
CA VAL A 156 3.56 -14.57 -12.65
C VAL A 156 3.77 -13.51 -13.72
N GLU A 157 3.20 -13.71 -14.91
CA GLU A 157 3.32 -12.78 -16.04
C GLU A 157 2.63 -11.44 -15.82
N SER A 158 1.72 -11.37 -14.85
CA SER A 158 1.02 -10.14 -14.48
C SER A 158 1.69 -9.38 -13.34
N LEU A 159 2.66 -9.98 -12.63
CA LEU A 159 3.29 -9.34 -11.48
C LEU A 159 4.02 -8.07 -11.92
N TYR A 160 3.98 -7.06 -11.06
CA TYR A 160 4.69 -5.80 -11.32
C TYR A 160 6.21 -6.05 -11.35
N GLU A 161 6.86 -5.52 -12.39
CA GLU A 161 8.30 -5.42 -12.51
C GLU A 161 8.68 -3.94 -12.75
N PRO A 162 9.71 -3.42 -12.07
CA PRO A 162 10.25 -2.10 -12.39
C PRO A 162 10.92 -2.13 -13.77
N ASN A 163 10.56 -1.16 -14.61
CA ASN A 163 11.17 -0.97 -15.93
C ASN A 163 12.57 -0.36 -15.84
#